data_AF-A0A0J9VBL5-F1
#
_entry.id   AF-A0A0J9VBL5-F1
#
_cell.length_a   1.000
_cell.length_b   1.000
_cell.length_c   1.000
_cell.angle_alpha   90.00
_cell.angle_beta   90.00
_cell.angle_gamma   90.00
#
_symmetry.space_group_name_H-M   'P 1'
#
loop_
_entity.id
_entity.type
_entity.pdbx_description
1 polymer ?
#
loop_
_entity_poly.entity_id
_entity_poly.type
_entity_poly.pdbx_seq_one_letter_code
_entity_poly.pdbx_strand_id
1 'polypeptide(L)'
;METYKLPSVKLYEYFTQKNVNTDSYDETCDMLKRRFPGLSDIYDLCRKLLFNVETSFNEEEEEKFQNYRCTYLHYWLNDKVINTFNLYDDGLYLGILLNLYRTWNKFVNTLTSAKFRCKPDMITYISRNINVFKFKEMYDYFYNYEEFNRNTSYNPNECNEICEYLTDIIANFESFKTECSRNRNKCLQINNFFELYDPQNLIDKFKCNAEKLCMTAPVAVKADESPPEQGKSLSIPVKENVNDFLTTQPTIITYHNVMSFVIVPLGLVIIFFTLYKYEFFEKIDKNYIYNAVKSLNYSETEDLSAENSFINCDIQLMGEKEKRVCRKLNSLISTLCSNNSQSPKNYIFSNHDIEYLKFWVNFEIKNEGLIGNGDIEDLSGIIKEQMSECCSKDTMKNILIFIDPQDLNRMKILNNLYKNYNEMHEIIFSTSSEGIQKCLEYSKQCVTEYNGAIKQYRNVNDYFYNALKNFENYYKKLYADALGKNKHFEKYIEKIPRQYQISELSFYSIEYERNKIIFISLLGSVFVFIVVLIYIYMVKKIITL
;
A
#
# COMPACT_ATOMS: atom_id res chain seq x y z
N MET A 1 -37.13 -35.03 -6.37
CA MET A 1 -37.11 -33.57 -6.12
C MET A 1 -35.65 -33.17 -6.05
N GLU A 2 -35.21 -32.22 -6.87
CA GLU A 2 -33.86 -31.66 -6.73
C GLU A 2 -33.80 -30.87 -5.42
N THR A 3 -32.81 -31.18 -4.58
CA THR A 3 -32.54 -30.46 -3.33
C THR A 3 -32.09 -29.04 -3.64
N TYR A 4 -32.52 -28.05 -2.84
CA TYR A 4 -32.08 -26.68 -3.02
C TYR A 4 -30.57 -26.60 -2.83
N LYS A 5 -29.89 -26.02 -3.81
CA LYS A 5 -28.43 -25.91 -3.80
C LYS A 5 -28.01 -24.48 -3.52
N LEU A 6 -27.29 -24.30 -2.41
CA LEU A 6 -26.80 -22.99 -1.95
C LEU A 6 -26.00 -22.26 -3.05
N PRO A 7 -26.11 -20.93 -3.14
CA PRO A 7 -25.37 -20.13 -4.13
C PRO A 7 -23.85 -20.37 -4.12
N SER A 8 -23.23 -20.45 -2.95
CA SER A 8 -21.80 -20.70 -2.78
C SER A 8 -21.39 -22.07 -3.33
N VAL A 9 -22.20 -23.11 -3.12
CA VAL A 9 -21.96 -24.45 -3.66
C VAL A 9 -21.99 -24.42 -5.19
N LYS A 10 -22.99 -23.73 -5.78
CA LYS A 10 -23.07 -23.55 -7.25
C LYS A 10 -21.84 -22.82 -7.79
N LEU A 11 -21.40 -21.75 -7.12
CA LEU A 11 -20.25 -20.95 -7.56
C LEU A 11 -18.93 -21.70 -7.40
N TYR A 12 -18.74 -22.40 -6.27
CA TYR A 12 -17.54 -23.20 -6.02
C TYR A 12 -17.40 -24.34 -7.04
N GLU A 13 -18.50 -25.01 -7.38
CA GLU A 13 -18.53 -26.00 -8.45
C GLU A 13 -18.23 -25.38 -9.81
N TYR A 14 -18.83 -24.24 -10.12
CA TYR A 14 -18.56 -23.51 -11.35
C TYR A 14 -17.05 -23.19 -11.51
N PHE A 15 -16.40 -22.73 -10.43
CA PHE A 15 -14.96 -22.49 -10.43
C PHE A 15 -14.12 -23.77 -10.56
N THR A 16 -14.66 -24.92 -10.14
CA THR A 16 -13.91 -26.20 -10.07
C THR A 16 -14.05 -27.07 -11.32
N GLN A 17 -15.24 -27.13 -11.92
CA GLN A 17 -15.66 -28.18 -12.87
C GLN A 17 -15.32 -27.90 -14.34
N LYS A 18 -14.91 -26.68 -14.70
CA LYS A 18 -14.65 -26.36 -16.11
C LYS A 18 -13.32 -26.96 -16.58
N ASN A 19 -13.40 -27.85 -17.58
CA ASN A 19 -12.25 -28.25 -18.36
C ASN A 19 -11.78 -27.07 -19.20
N VAL A 20 -10.58 -26.60 -18.90
CA VAL A 20 -9.96 -25.49 -19.61
C VAL A 20 -9.42 -26.02 -20.94
N ASN A 21 -10.26 -26.02 -21.97
CA ASN A 21 -9.92 -26.51 -23.32
C ASN A 21 -9.28 -25.41 -24.19
N THR A 22 -8.42 -24.57 -23.61
CA THR A 22 -7.82 -23.43 -24.31
C THR A 22 -6.36 -23.25 -23.92
N ASP A 23 -5.47 -23.25 -24.91
CA ASP A 23 -4.02 -23.10 -24.70
C ASP A 23 -3.64 -21.64 -24.37
N SER A 24 -4.63 -20.73 -24.30
CA SER A 24 -4.44 -19.29 -24.07
C SER A 24 -3.73 -18.94 -22.75
N TYR A 25 -3.66 -19.88 -21.81
CA TYR A 25 -3.02 -19.66 -20.51
C TYR A 25 -1.70 -20.42 -20.36
N ASP A 26 -1.35 -21.25 -21.34
CA ASP A 26 -0.31 -22.27 -21.19
C ASP A 26 1.05 -21.66 -20.97
N GLU A 27 1.43 -20.64 -21.75
CA GLU A 27 2.71 -19.94 -21.55
C GLU A 27 2.83 -19.38 -20.12
N THR A 28 1.75 -18.79 -19.61
CA THR A 28 1.73 -18.18 -18.29
C THR A 28 1.76 -19.24 -17.18
N CYS A 29 0.99 -20.31 -17.32
CA CYS A 29 0.92 -21.38 -16.33
C CYS A 29 2.11 -22.35 -16.40
N ASP A 30 2.78 -22.50 -17.55
CA ASP A 30 4.02 -23.27 -17.70
C ASP A 30 5.17 -22.63 -16.94
N MET A 31 5.26 -21.30 -16.92
CA MET A 31 6.23 -20.61 -16.08
C MET A 31 6.02 -20.96 -14.60
N LEU A 32 4.77 -21.04 -14.15
CA LEU A 32 4.44 -21.43 -12.79
C LEU A 32 4.79 -22.90 -12.52
N LYS A 33 4.45 -23.81 -13.45
CA LYS A 33 4.81 -25.23 -13.38
C LYS A 33 6.32 -25.44 -13.25
N ARG A 34 7.12 -24.71 -14.03
CA ARG A 34 8.59 -24.75 -13.94
C ARG A 34 9.12 -24.27 -12.59
N ARG A 35 8.41 -23.35 -11.93
CA ARG A 35 8.76 -22.84 -10.60
C ARG A 35 8.44 -23.84 -9.48
N PHE A 36 7.46 -24.72 -9.69
CA PHE A 36 7.06 -25.75 -8.73
C PHE A 36 7.06 -27.15 -9.37
N PRO A 37 8.24 -27.68 -9.77
CA PRO A 37 8.33 -28.93 -10.53
C PRO A 37 7.81 -30.16 -9.78
N GLY A 38 7.73 -30.10 -8.44
CA GLY A 38 7.15 -31.15 -7.60
C GLY A 38 5.63 -31.06 -7.41
N LEU A 39 4.98 -30.00 -7.93
CA LEU A 39 3.54 -29.76 -7.79
C LEU A 39 2.89 -29.79 -9.17
N SER A 40 2.74 -30.99 -9.75
CA SER A 40 2.20 -31.17 -11.12
C SER A 40 0.88 -30.43 -11.35
N ASP A 41 0.02 -30.43 -10.33
CA ASP A 41 -1.35 -29.90 -10.41
C ASP A 41 -1.40 -28.37 -10.36
N ILE A 42 -0.27 -27.70 -10.11
CA ILE A 42 -0.20 -26.23 -10.10
C ILE A 42 -0.48 -25.62 -11.47
N TYR A 43 -0.12 -26.35 -12.52
CA TYR A 43 -0.40 -25.96 -13.89
C TYR A 43 -1.91 -25.91 -14.13
N ASP A 44 -2.63 -26.99 -13.76
CA ASP A 44 -4.08 -27.08 -13.93
C ASP A 44 -4.82 -26.10 -13.02
N LEU A 45 -4.35 -25.92 -11.78
CA LEU A 45 -4.91 -24.92 -10.87
C LEU A 45 -4.75 -23.49 -11.42
N CYS A 46 -3.59 -23.16 -11.98
CA CYS A 46 -3.35 -21.87 -12.63
C CYS A 46 -4.30 -21.65 -13.81
N ARG A 47 -4.46 -22.65 -14.68
CA ARG A 47 -5.38 -22.54 -15.82
C ARG A 47 -6.81 -22.31 -15.37
N LYS A 48 -7.27 -23.05 -14.36
CA LYS A 48 -8.62 -22.86 -13.79
C LYS A 48 -8.77 -21.47 -13.18
N LEU A 49 -7.77 -20.97 -12.46
CA LEU A 49 -7.77 -19.62 -11.91
C LEU A 49 -7.94 -18.57 -13.03
N LEU A 50 -7.07 -18.59 -14.04
CA LEU A 50 -7.09 -17.59 -15.12
C LEU A 50 -8.38 -17.67 -15.94
N PHE A 51 -8.87 -18.88 -16.21
CA PHE A 51 -10.15 -19.09 -16.86
C PHE A 51 -11.32 -18.49 -16.05
N ASN A 52 -11.32 -18.69 -14.73
CA ASN A 52 -12.35 -18.11 -13.86
C ASN A 52 -12.25 -16.58 -13.84
N VAL A 53 -11.03 -16.02 -13.81
CA VAL A 53 -10.80 -14.57 -13.88
C VAL A 53 -11.37 -13.96 -15.16
N GLU A 54 -11.25 -14.67 -16.28
CA GLU A 54 -11.75 -14.19 -17.58
C GLU A 54 -13.27 -14.35 -17.73
N THR A 55 -13.84 -15.46 -17.28
CA THR A 55 -15.20 -15.87 -17.68
C THR A 55 -16.26 -15.80 -16.58
N SER A 56 -15.87 -15.54 -15.33
CA SER A 56 -16.82 -15.61 -14.21
C SER A 56 -17.60 -14.33 -13.96
N PHE A 57 -17.31 -13.25 -14.69
CA PHE A 57 -17.85 -11.93 -14.40
C PHE A 57 -18.75 -11.48 -15.54
N ASN A 58 -19.98 -11.08 -15.20
CA ASN A 58 -20.98 -10.64 -16.15
C ASN A 58 -21.04 -9.11 -16.15
N GLU A 59 -20.87 -8.49 -17.32
CA GLU A 59 -20.87 -7.03 -17.48
C GLU A 59 -22.24 -6.39 -17.19
N GLU A 60 -23.33 -7.17 -17.22
CA GLU A 60 -24.69 -6.73 -16.87
C GLU A 60 -24.97 -6.78 -15.36
N GLU A 61 -24.14 -7.48 -14.58
CA GLU A 61 -24.30 -7.59 -13.14
C GLU A 61 -23.76 -6.34 -12.43
N GLU A 62 -24.41 -5.92 -11.34
CA GLU A 62 -23.93 -4.78 -10.57
C GLU A 62 -22.51 -5.05 -10.02
N GLU A 63 -21.65 -4.04 -10.08
CA GLU A 63 -20.25 -4.11 -9.66
C GLU A 63 -20.08 -4.67 -8.24
N LYS A 64 -21.04 -4.37 -7.35
CA LYS A 64 -21.08 -4.89 -5.98
C LYS A 64 -21.06 -6.43 -5.95
N PHE A 65 -21.90 -7.09 -6.74
CA PHE A 65 -21.96 -8.55 -6.78
C PHE A 65 -20.77 -9.17 -7.51
N GLN A 66 -20.26 -8.49 -8.53
CA GLN A 66 -19.01 -8.88 -9.17
C GLN A 66 -17.83 -8.85 -8.17
N ASN A 67 -17.79 -7.85 -7.28
CA ASN A 67 -16.81 -7.77 -6.19
C ASN A 67 -16.97 -8.91 -5.17
N TYR A 68 -18.19 -9.30 -4.80
CA TYR A 68 -18.40 -10.45 -3.92
C TYR A 68 -17.97 -11.77 -4.55
N ARG A 69 -18.30 -11.97 -5.83
CA ARG A 69 -17.84 -13.13 -6.59
C ARG A 69 -16.31 -13.14 -6.71
N CYS A 70 -15.70 -11.98 -6.92
CA CYS A 70 -14.25 -11.84 -6.96
C CYS A 70 -13.60 -12.17 -5.61
N THR A 71 -14.18 -11.69 -4.51
CA THR A 71 -13.79 -12.03 -3.14
C THR A 71 -13.88 -13.54 -2.90
N TYR A 72 -14.97 -14.16 -3.33
CA TYR A 72 -15.13 -15.61 -3.20
C TYR A 72 -14.13 -16.41 -4.04
N LEU A 73 -13.68 -15.89 -5.19
CA LEU A 73 -12.60 -16.49 -6.00
C LEU A 73 -11.25 -16.52 -5.25
N HIS A 74 -10.94 -15.48 -4.46
CA HIS A 74 -9.76 -15.49 -3.61
C HIS A 74 -9.81 -16.63 -2.59
N TYR A 75 -10.95 -16.80 -1.94
CA TYR A 75 -11.19 -17.90 -1.02
C TYR A 75 -11.09 -19.27 -1.72
N TRP A 76 -11.75 -19.45 -2.86
CA TRP A 76 -11.67 -20.69 -3.63
C TRP A 76 -10.22 -21.05 -3.97
N LEU A 77 -9.41 -20.07 -4.39
CA LEU A 77 -8.01 -20.29 -4.71
C LEU A 77 -7.21 -20.77 -3.50
N ASN A 78 -7.42 -20.14 -2.34
CA ASN A 78 -6.80 -20.55 -1.09
C ASN A 78 -7.15 -21.99 -0.71
N ASP A 79 -8.44 -22.33 -0.71
CA ASP A 79 -8.93 -23.68 -0.44
C ASP A 79 -8.34 -24.71 -1.42
N LYS A 80 -8.28 -24.39 -2.72
CA LYS A 80 -7.65 -25.26 -3.72
C LYS A 80 -6.17 -25.46 -3.48
N VAL A 81 -5.40 -24.41 -3.17
CA VAL A 81 -3.97 -24.56 -2.90
C VAL A 81 -3.74 -25.51 -1.71
N ILE A 82 -4.50 -25.36 -0.63
CA ILE A 82 -4.36 -26.20 0.56
C ILE A 82 -4.69 -27.66 0.23
N ASN A 83 -5.86 -27.89 -0.37
CA ASN A 83 -6.40 -29.23 -0.55
C ASN A 83 -5.75 -29.98 -1.71
N THR A 84 -5.39 -29.30 -2.80
CA THR A 84 -4.74 -29.94 -3.96
C THR A 84 -3.33 -30.42 -3.61
N PHE A 85 -2.58 -29.66 -2.80
CA PHE A 85 -1.19 -30.01 -2.47
C PHE A 85 -1.03 -30.60 -1.07
N ASN A 86 -2.13 -30.83 -0.35
CA ASN A 86 -2.16 -31.38 1.02
C ASN A 86 -1.14 -30.67 1.95
N LEU A 87 -1.20 -29.35 1.96
CA LEU A 87 -0.19 -28.52 2.63
C LEU A 87 -0.42 -28.46 4.14
N TYR A 88 0.68 -28.46 4.88
CA TYR A 88 0.73 -28.20 6.33
C TYR A 88 1.78 -27.15 6.70
N ASP A 89 2.63 -26.78 5.74
CA ASP A 89 3.70 -25.79 5.90
C ASP A 89 3.20 -24.41 5.42
N ASP A 90 3.21 -23.44 6.33
CA ASP A 90 2.76 -22.07 6.08
C ASP A 90 3.61 -21.39 4.98
N GLY A 91 4.91 -21.70 4.91
CA GLY A 91 5.84 -21.10 3.94
C GLY A 91 5.57 -21.56 2.51
N LEU A 92 5.42 -22.86 2.28
CA LEU A 92 5.11 -23.44 0.98
C LEU A 92 3.72 -22.99 0.49
N TYR A 93 2.73 -22.99 1.40
CA TYR A 93 1.39 -22.47 1.13
C TYR A 93 1.43 -21.00 0.68
N LEU A 94 2.11 -20.14 1.43
CA LEU A 94 2.27 -18.73 1.09
C LEU A 94 3.01 -18.54 -0.25
N GLY A 95 4.08 -19.31 -0.47
CA GLY A 95 4.85 -19.26 -1.70
C GLY A 95 4.04 -19.63 -2.94
N ILE A 96 3.22 -20.68 -2.88
CA ILE A 96 2.33 -21.08 -3.98
C ILE A 96 1.29 -19.99 -4.26
N LEU A 97 0.64 -19.48 -3.21
CA LEU A 97 -0.38 -18.44 -3.36
C LEU A 97 0.18 -17.16 -3.96
N LEU A 98 1.29 -16.65 -3.44
CA LEU A 98 1.90 -15.42 -3.95
C LEU A 98 2.19 -15.54 -5.45
N ASN A 99 2.66 -16.70 -5.91
CA ASN A 99 2.92 -16.93 -7.31
C ASN A 99 1.63 -17.05 -8.16
N LEU A 100 0.59 -17.69 -7.65
CA LEU A 100 -0.72 -17.72 -8.32
C LEU A 100 -1.34 -16.31 -8.41
N TYR A 101 -1.24 -15.50 -7.35
CA TYR A 101 -1.71 -14.12 -7.33
C TYR A 101 -0.90 -13.22 -8.27
N ARG A 102 0.43 -13.41 -8.37
CA ARG A 102 1.28 -12.70 -9.36
C ARG A 102 0.85 -13.03 -10.78
N THR A 103 0.64 -14.31 -11.07
CA THR A 103 0.15 -14.79 -12.37
C THR A 103 -1.22 -14.20 -12.71
N TRP A 104 -2.14 -14.23 -11.75
CA TRP A 104 -3.44 -13.60 -11.87
C TRP A 104 -3.34 -12.09 -12.15
N ASN A 105 -2.51 -11.35 -11.40
CA ASN A 105 -2.34 -9.91 -11.61
C ASN A 105 -1.81 -9.60 -13.01
N LYS A 106 -0.83 -10.38 -13.48
CA LYS A 106 -0.28 -10.22 -14.84
C LYS A 106 -1.38 -10.41 -15.89
N PHE A 107 -2.17 -11.47 -15.76
CA PHE A 107 -3.26 -11.79 -16.68
C PHE A 107 -4.38 -10.73 -16.69
N VAL A 108 -4.83 -10.26 -15.52
CA VAL A 108 -5.89 -9.22 -15.46
C VAL A 108 -5.46 -7.94 -16.17
N ASN A 109 -4.16 -7.61 -16.14
CA ASN A 109 -3.64 -6.45 -16.83
C ASN A 109 -3.55 -6.63 -18.36
N THR A 110 -3.63 -7.86 -18.89
CA THR A 110 -3.73 -8.11 -20.33
C THR A 110 -5.17 -8.04 -20.86
N LEU A 111 -6.18 -8.05 -19.98
CA LEU A 111 -7.59 -7.92 -20.36
C LEU A 111 -7.90 -6.46 -20.75
N THR A 112 -7.78 -6.12 -22.03
CA THR A 112 -7.92 -4.75 -22.54
C THR A 112 -9.37 -4.29 -22.66
N SER A 113 -10.33 -5.21 -22.90
CA SER A 113 -11.74 -4.90 -23.13
C SER A 113 -12.67 -5.12 -21.93
N ALA A 114 -12.18 -5.72 -20.83
CA ALA A 114 -13.03 -6.05 -19.69
C ALA A 114 -13.44 -4.80 -18.88
N LYS A 115 -14.75 -4.56 -18.77
CA LYS A 115 -15.32 -3.46 -17.98
C LYS A 115 -15.14 -3.66 -16.47
N PHE A 116 -15.32 -4.89 -16.00
CA PHE A 116 -14.98 -5.30 -14.63
C PHE A 116 -13.70 -6.12 -14.63
N ARG A 117 -12.82 -5.85 -13.66
CA ARG A 117 -11.54 -6.56 -13.51
C ARG A 117 -11.44 -7.08 -12.09
N CYS A 118 -11.64 -8.37 -11.94
CA CYS A 118 -11.38 -9.06 -10.68
C CYS A 118 -9.87 -9.09 -10.44
N LYS A 119 -9.34 -8.04 -9.81
CA LYS A 119 -7.92 -7.91 -9.48
C LYS A 119 -7.61 -8.71 -8.23
N PRO A 120 -6.42 -9.35 -8.16
CA PRO A 120 -5.98 -9.97 -6.94
C PRO A 120 -5.71 -8.92 -5.86
N ASP A 121 -6.25 -9.14 -4.67
CA ASP A 121 -5.94 -8.39 -3.45
C ASP A 121 -5.04 -9.23 -2.55
N MET A 122 -3.74 -8.96 -2.69
CA MET A 122 -2.66 -9.63 -1.97
C MET A 122 -2.55 -9.21 -0.50
N ILE A 123 -3.23 -8.12 -0.09
CA ILE A 123 -3.14 -7.57 1.27
C ILE A 123 -4.23 -8.20 2.14
N THR A 124 -5.46 -8.27 1.63
CA THR A 124 -6.62 -8.69 2.42
C THR A 124 -6.77 -10.20 2.48
N TYR A 125 -6.53 -10.93 1.37
CA TYR A 125 -6.91 -12.34 1.24
C TYR A 125 -5.74 -13.33 1.25
N ILE A 126 -4.50 -12.86 1.38
CA ILE A 126 -3.33 -13.70 1.62
C ILE A 126 -3.10 -13.78 3.12
N SER A 127 -3.48 -14.92 3.71
CA SER A 127 -3.11 -15.23 5.08
C SER A 127 -1.72 -15.86 5.11
N ARG A 128 -0.91 -15.51 6.11
CA ARG A 128 0.38 -16.17 6.39
C ARG A 128 0.22 -17.48 7.15
N ASN A 129 -1.01 -17.85 7.49
CA ASN A 129 -1.31 -19.06 8.24
C ASN A 129 -2.34 -19.91 7.50
N ILE A 130 -2.00 -21.17 7.27
CA ILE A 130 -2.84 -22.13 6.57
C ILE A 130 -4.15 -22.44 7.32
N ASN A 131 -4.16 -22.30 8.65
CA ASN A 131 -5.32 -22.59 9.49
C ASN A 131 -6.41 -21.51 9.43
N VAL A 132 -6.16 -20.36 8.79
CA VAL A 132 -7.18 -19.33 8.54
C VAL A 132 -8.38 -19.90 7.75
N PHE A 133 -8.12 -20.86 6.85
CA PHE A 133 -9.11 -21.43 5.96
C PHE A 133 -9.86 -22.64 6.53
N LYS A 134 -9.62 -22.98 7.81
CA LYS A 134 -10.44 -23.98 8.54
C LYS A 134 -11.91 -23.58 8.67
N PHE A 135 -12.25 -22.33 8.34
CA PHE A 135 -13.61 -21.79 8.36
C PHE A 135 -14.19 -21.65 6.94
N LYS A 136 -13.99 -22.64 6.06
CA LYS A 136 -14.60 -22.70 4.71
C LYS A 136 -16.09 -22.31 4.72
N GLU A 137 -16.83 -22.83 5.70
CA GLU A 137 -18.25 -22.57 5.87
C GLU A 137 -18.57 -21.08 6.06
N MET A 138 -17.66 -20.29 6.61
CA MET A 138 -17.85 -18.84 6.81
C MET A 138 -17.73 -18.09 5.49
N TYR A 139 -16.73 -18.41 4.67
CA TYR A 139 -16.61 -17.81 3.33
C TYR A 139 -17.80 -18.19 2.45
N ASP A 140 -18.25 -19.44 2.53
CA ASP A 140 -19.47 -19.90 1.87
C ASP A 140 -20.69 -19.10 2.35
N TYR A 141 -20.77 -18.85 3.66
CA TYR A 141 -21.83 -18.06 4.27
C TYR A 141 -21.85 -16.60 3.84
N PHE A 142 -20.71 -15.91 3.79
CA PHE A 142 -20.69 -14.50 3.38
C PHE A 142 -21.14 -14.31 1.94
N TYR A 143 -20.76 -15.22 1.04
CA TYR A 143 -21.26 -15.20 -0.33
C TYR A 143 -22.76 -15.51 -0.39
N ASN A 144 -23.21 -16.55 0.32
CA ASN A 144 -24.64 -16.88 0.42
C ASN A 144 -25.46 -15.73 0.97
N TYR A 145 -24.96 -15.02 1.99
CA TYR A 145 -25.64 -13.91 2.62
C TYR A 145 -25.97 -12.80 1.62
N GLU A 146 -25.00 -12.41 0.78
CA GLU A 146 -25.22 -11.38 -0.24
C GLU A 146 -26.21 -11.83 -1.32
N GLU A 147 -26.15 -13.09 -1.75
CA GLU A 147 -27.08 -13.67 -2.72
C GLU A 147 -28.51 -13.75 -2.17
N PHE A 148 -28.66 -14.17 -0.91
CA PHE A 148 -29.94 -14.18 -0.20
C PHE A 148 -30.45 -12.77 0.06
N ASN A 149 -29.54 -11.83 0.30
CA ASN A 149 -29.94 -10.46 0.52
C ASN A 149 -30.41 -9.77 -0.77
N ARG A 150 -29.81 -10.14 -1.90
CA ARG A 150 -30.16 -9.65 -3.24
C ARG A 150 -31.55 -10.12 -3.70
N ASN A 151 -31.87 -11.39 -3.49
CA ASN A 151 -33.13 -11.95 -3.98
C ASN A 151 -34.30 -11.55 -3.08
N THR A 152 -35.43 -11.22 -3.70
CA THR A 152 -36.64 -10.73 -3.00
C THR A 152 -37.77 -11.75 -2.97
N SER A 153 -37.63 -12.88 -3.68
CA SER A 153 -38.66 -13.92 -3.79
C SER A 153 -38.03 -15.30 -3.80
N TYR A 154 -38.40 -16.11 -2.83
CA TYR A 154 -38.08 -17.53 -2.74
C TYR A 154 -39.38 -18.31 -2.62
N ASN A 155 -39.47 -19.48 -3.27
CA ASN A 155 -40.63 -20.33 -3.04
C ASN A 155 -40.57 -20.94 -1.63
N PRO A 156 -41.69 -21.45 -1.08
CA PRO A 156 -41.72 -21.94 0.30
C PRO A 156 -40.68 -23.01 0.62
N ASN A 157 -40.40 -23.93 -0.32
CA ASN A 157 -39.41 -24.98 -0.09
C ASN A 157 -37.99 -24.42 -0.05
N GLU A 158 -37.65 -23.51 -0.96
CA GLU A 158 -36.34 -22.83 -0.95
C GLU A 158 -36.16 -21.99 0.32
N CYS A 159 -37.23 -21.34 0.78
CA CYS A 159 -37.22 -20.57 2.01
C CYS A 159 -36.93 -21.46 3.23
N ASN A 160 -37.56 -22.64 3.32
CA ASN A 160 -37.29 -23.60 4.38
C ASN A 160 -35.82 -24.00 4.41
N GLU A 161 -35.27 -24.37 3.26
CA GLU A 161 -33.86 -24.78 3.12
C GLU A 161 -32.89 -23.65 3.49
N ILE A 162 -33.21 -22.40 3.12
CA ILE A 162 -32.44 -21.21 3.54
C ILE A 162 -32.52 -21.03 5.06
N CYS A 163 -33.71 -21.18 5.65
CA CYS A 163 -33.90 -21.02 7.10
C CYS A 163 -33.21 -22.11 7.92
N GLU A 164 -33.21 -23.35 7.45
CA GLU A 164 -32.44 -24.46 8.05
C GLU A 164 -30.95 -24.13 8.00
N TYR A 165 -30.43 -23.76 6.81
CA TYR A 165 -29.05 -23.34 6.64
C TYR A 165 -28.64 -22.17 7.56
N LEU A 166 -29.48 -21.14 7.67
CA LEU A 166 -29.22 -19.98 8.51
C LEU A 166 -29.26 -20.33 10.00
N THR A 167 -30.07 -21.30 10.41
CA THR A 167 -30.12 -21.76 11.81
C THR A 167 -28.85 -22.53 12.17
N ASP A 168 -28.40 -23.40 11.26
CA ASP A 168 -27.20 -24.21 11.46
C ASP A 168 -25.92 -23.36 11.52
N ILE A 169 -25.85 -22.27 10.74
CA ILE A 169 -24.63 -21.46 10.63
C ILE A 169 -24.38 -20.55 11.84
N ILE A 170 -25.39 -20.25 12.69
CA ILE A 170 -25.28 -19.32 13.83
C ILE A 170 -24.13 -19.71 14.76
N ALA A 171 -24.10 -20.97 15.18
CA ALA A 171 -23.09 -21.45 16.12
C ALA A 171 -21.67 -21.34 15.53
N ASN A 172 -21.53 -21.64 14.24
CA ASN A 172 -20.26 -21.57 13.54
C ASN A 172 -19.81 -20.12 13.33
N PHE A 173 -20.75 -19.21 13.06
CA PHE A 173 -20.51 -17.77 12.97
C PHE A 173 -20.02 -17.18 14.30
N GLU A 174 -20.67 -17.50 15.41
CA GLU A 174 -20.25 -17.02 16.73
C GLU A 174 -18.91 -17.62 17.18
N SER A 175 -18.66 -18.90 16.86
CA SER A 175 -17.35 -19.54 17.06
C SER A 175 -16.25 -18.84 16.26
N PHE A 176 -16.51 -18.56 14.98
CA PHE A 176 -15.59 -17.85 14.10
C PHE A 176 -15.29 -16.43 14.61
N LYS A 177 -16.34 -15.66 14.93
CA LYS A 177 -16.25 -14.31 15.53
C LYS A 177 -15.39 -14.30 16.80
N THR A 178 -15.55 -15.31 17.65
CA THR A 178 -14.78 -15.46 18.88
C THR A 178 -13.31 -15.74 18.59
N GLU A 179 -13.00 -16.65 17.65
CA GLU A 179 -11.61 -16.98 17.26
C GLU A 179 -10.91 -15.76 16.65
N CYS A 180 -11.61 -15.02 15.77
CA CYS A 180 -11.10 -13.79 15.16
C CYS A 180 -10.82 -12.68 16.17
N SER A 181 -11.62 -12.60 17.22
CA SER A 181 -11.42 -11.63 18.31
C SER A 181 -10.17 -11.95 19.13
N ARG A 182 -9.82 -13.23 19.28
CA ARG A 182 -8.63 -13.67 20.03
C ARG A 182 -7.33 -13.55 19.24
N ASN A 183 -7.38 -13.75 17.93
CA ASN A 183 -6.19 -13.69 17.09
C ASN A 183 -6.50 -13.04 15.74
N ARG A 184 -6.19 -11.75 15.62
CA ARG A 184 -6.41 -10.97 14.40
C ARG A 184 -5.70 -11.57 13.19
N ASN A 185 -4.51 -12.14 13.37
CA ASN A 185 -3.74 -12.72 12.28
C ASN A 185 -4.39 -14.01 11.70
N LYS A 186 -5.45 -14.51 12.32
CA LYS A 186 -6.22 -15.67 11.86
C LYS A 186 -7.50 -15.30 11.10
N CYS A 187 -7.75 -14.02 10.80
CA CYS A 187 -9.00 -13.63 10.12
C CYS A 187 -8.82 -12.43 9.18
N LEU A 188 -9.76 -12.29 8.24
CA LEU A 188 -9.87 -11.13 7.36
C LEU A 188 -10.05 -9.85 8.20
N GLN A 189 -9.24 -8.83 7.92
CA GLN A 189 -9.24 -7.56 8.64
C GLN A 189 -10.27 -6.57 8.05
N ILE A 190 -11.56 -6.84 8.22
CA ILE A 190 -12.64 -5.95 7.76
C ILE A 190 -13.36 -5.34 8.98
N ASN A 191 -13.45 -4.00 9.02
CA ASN A 191 -14.14 -3.28 10.09
C ASN A 191 -15.66 -3.55 10.05
N ASN A 192 -16.28 -3.71 11.22
CA ASN A 192 -17.72 -3.95 11.42
C ASN A 192 -18.29 -5.18 10.67
N PHE A 193 -17.42 -6.08 10.25
CA PHE A 193 -17.77 -7.25 9.45
C PHE A 193 -18.80 -8.16 10.13
N PHE A 194 -18.60 -8.47 11.42
CA PHE A 194 -19.48 -9.37 12.17
C PHE A 194 -20.86 -8.79 12.47
N GLU A 195 -21.04 -7.46 12.39
CA GLU A 195 -22.34 -6.82 12.57
C GLU A 195 -23.14 -6.84 11.26
N LEU A 196 -22.46 -6.61 10.14
CA LEU A 196 -23.07 -6.60 8.80
C LEU A 196 -23.57 -7.97 8.37
N TYR A 197 -22.82 -9.02 8.72
CA TYR A 197 -23.10 -10.41 8.32
C TYR A 197 -23.69 -11.24 9.47
N ASP A 198 -24.38 -10.63 10.43
CA ASP A 198 -25.08 -11.40 11.47
C ASP A 198 -26.19 -12.26 10.84
N PRO A 199 -26.20 -13.60 11.02
CA PRO A 199 -27.26 -14.48 10.51
C PRO A 199 -28.67 -14.06 10.95
N GLN A 200 -28.80 -13.42 12.11
CA GLN A 200 -30.08 -12.93 12.61
C GLN A 200 -30.76 -11.97 11.63
N ASN A 201 -29.98 -11.16 10.90
CA ASN A 201 -30.51 -10.21 9.92
C ASN A 201 -31.31 -10.91 8.81
N LEU A 202 -30.83 -12.06 8.31
CA LEU A 202 -31.54 -12.83 7.28
C LEU A 202 -32.66 -13.68 7.88
N ILE A 203 -32.47 -14.21 9.09
CA ILE A 203 -33.52 -14.94 9.83
C ILE A 203 -34.76 -14.06 10.01
N ASP A 204 -34.55 -12.80 10.40
CA ASP A 204 -35.62 -11.82 10.56
C ASP A 204 -36.24 -11.45 9.21
N LYS A 205 -35.41 -11.24 8.18
CA LYS A 205 -35.86 -10.93 6.81
C LYS A 205 -36.76 -12.01 6.24
N PHE A 206 -36.38 -13.29 6.40
CA PHE A 206 -37.14 -14.44 5.89
C PHE A 206 -38.22 -14.94 6.86
N LYS A 207 -38.25 -14.38 8.08
CA LYS A 207 -39.16 -14.76 9.17
C LYS A 207 -39.06 -16.24 9.52
N CYS A 208 -37.85 -16.78 9.62
CA CYS A 208 -37.62 -18.22 9.82
C CYS A 208 -38.32 -18.84 11.05
N ASN A 209 -38.69 -18.00 12.02
CA ASN A 209 -39.39 -18.40 13.25
C ASN A 209 -40.93 -18.20 13.20
N ALA A 210 -41.50 -17.80 12.06
CA ALA A 210 -42.92 -17.52 11.91
C ALA A 210 -43.71 -18.70 11.33
N GLU A 211 -45.00 -18.80 11.65
CA GLU A 211 -45.94 -19.79 11.08
C GLU A 211 -46.07 -19.72 9.55
N LYS A 212 -45.72 -18.58 8.94
CA LYS A 212 -45.64 -18.38 7.48
C LYS A 212 -44.31 -17.75 7.09
N LEU A 213 -43.47 -18.56 6.45
CA LEU A 213 -42.13 -18.22 5.98
C LEU A 213 -42.17 -17.38 4.70
N CYS A 214 -41.18 -16.50 4.49
CA CYS A 214 -40.97 -15.75 3.24
C CYS A 214 -42.20 -15.02 2.66
N MET A 215 -42.94 -14.26 3.48
CA MET A 215 -43.97 -13.37 2.93
C MET A 215 -43.31 -12.19 2.20
N THR A 216 -43.56 -12.07 0.90
CA THR A 216 -43.23 -10.87 0.12
C THR A 216 -43.85 -9.64 0.80
N ALA A 217 -43.05 -8.61 1.05
CA ALA A 217 -43.61 -7.31 1.38
C ALA A 217 -44.57 -6.90 0.25
N PRO A 218 -45.79 -6.42 0.53
CA PRO A 218 -46.68 -5.97 -0.52
C PRO A 218 -45.99 -4.84 -1.28
N VAL A 219 -45.80 -5.04 -2.59
CA VAL A 219 -45.43 -3.96 -3.48
C VAL A 219 -46.49 -2.89 -3.33
N ALA A 220 -46.11 -1.70 -2.87
CA ALA A 220 -46.96 -0.52 -2.93
C ALA A 220 -47.21 -0.23 -4.42
N VAL A 221 -48.32 -0.76 -4.95
CA VAL A 221 -48.84 -0.37 -6.25
C VAL A 221 -49.18 1.12 -6.12
N LYS A 222 -48.40 1.97 -6.78
CA LYS A 222 -48.84 3.33 -7.07
C LYS A 222 -50.04 3.19 -8.00
N ALA A 223 -51.23 3.39 -7.44
CA ALA A 223 -52.42 3.55 -8.25
C ALA A 223 -52.25 4.85 -9.06
N ASP A 224 -52.27 4.71 -10.39
CA ASP A 224 -52.55 5.80 -11.30
C ASP A 224 -53.97 6.32 -10.99
N GLU A 225 -54.05 7.56 -10.51
CA GLU A 225 -55.28 8.35 -10.63
C GLU A 225 -54.92 9.70 -11.21
N SER A 226 -55.30 9.88 -12.48
CA SER A 226 -55.48 11.20 -13.09
C SER A 226 -56.96 11.62 -12.93
N PRO A 227 -57.25 12.93 -12.93
CA PRO A 227 -58.24 13.52 -12.02
C PRO A 227 -59.57 13.86 -12.71
N PRO A 228 -60.58 14.30 -11.92
CA PRO A 228 -61.48 15.34 -12.40
C PRO A 228 -61.61 16.54 -11.46
N GLU A 229 -61.96 17.64 -12.11
CA GLU A 229 -61.98 19.04 -11.69
C GLU A 229 -63.12 19.47 -10.74
N GLN A 230 -62.87 20.65 -10.13
CA GLN A 230 -63.78 21.78 -9.82
C GLN A 230 -64.77 21.68 -8.64
N GLY A 231 -64.64 22.65 -7.70
CA GLY A 231 -65.72 23.02 -6.77
C GLY A 231 -65.33 23.90 -5.56
N LYS A 232 -65.29 25.22 -5.77
CA LYS A 232 -65.37 26.36 -4.83
C LYS A 232 -65.68 26.16 -3.31
N SER A 233 -64.94 26.94 -2.50
CA SER A 233 -65.39 27.92 -1.47
C SER A 233 -65.64 27.52 0.01
N LEU A 234 -64.71 28.02 0.86
CA LEU A 234 -64.93 28.83 2.09
C LEU A 234 -65.44 28.16 3.39
N SER A 235 -64.59 28.12 4.43
CA SER A 235 -64.68 28.96 5.66
C SER A 235 -63.91 28.35 6.85
N ILE A 236 -63.13 29.19 7.54
CA ILE A 236 -62.61 28.96 8.90
C ILE A 236 -63.70 29.44 9.89
N PRO A 237 -63.76 28.95 11.15
CA PRO A 237 -63.14 29.74 12.20
C PRO A 237 -62.40 28.94 13.30
N VAL A 238 -61.47 29.70 13.89
CA VAL A 238 -60.58 29.54 15.04
C VAL A 238 -61.29 29.18 16.36
N LYS A 239 -60.62 28.43 17.26
CA LYS A 239 -60.51 28.82 18.68
C LYS A 239 -59.32 28.19 19.41
N GLU A 240 -58.46 29.07 19.91
CA GLU A 240 -57.41 28.89 20.91
C GLU A 240 -57.99 28.53 22.28
N ASN A 241 -57.18 27.88 23.13
CA ASN A 241 -56.89 28.46 24.45
C ASN A 241 -55.55 27.95 25.02
N VAL A 242 -54.98 28.84 25.81
CA VAL A 242 -53.57 29.11 26.09
C VAL A 242 -53.38 29.19 27.60
N ASN A 243 -52.22 28.72 28.07
CA ASN A 243 -51.49 29.06 29.32
C ASN A 243 -52.16 28.75 30.67
N ASP A 244 -51.43 28.38 31.72
CA ASP A 244 -50.38 29.13 32.46
C ASP A 244 -49.74 28.13 33.47
N PHE A 245 -48.61 28.30 34.17
CA PHE A 245 -47.44 29.18 34.19
C PHE A 245 -46.48 28.60 35.27
N LEU A 246 -45.30 29.21 35.30
CA LEU A 246 -43.98 28.76 35.72
C LEU A 246 -43.67 28.39 37.18
N THR A 247 -42.47 27.81 37.38
CA THR A 247 -41.40 28.42 38.21
C THR A 247 -39.97 27.95 37.82
N THR A 248 -39.12 28.94 37.47
CA THR A 248 -37.69 29.19 37.83
C THR A 248 -36.50 28.34 37.34
N GLN A 249 -35.52 29.08 36.78
CA GLN A 249 -34.16 28.83 36.21
C GLN A 249 -33.06 28.34 37.23
N PRO A 250 -31.72 28.38 36.92
CA PRO A 250 -30.92 27.76 35.83
C PRO A 250 -29.61 27.10 36.36
N THR A 251 -28.92 26.27 35.55
CA THR A 251 -27.45 26.14 35.67
C THR A 251 -26.77 26.04 34.31
N ILE A 252 -25.89 27.00 34.09
CA ILE A 252 -24.95 27.17 33.00
C ILE A 252 -23.84 26.11 33.15
N ILE A 253 -23.55 25.32 32.12
CA ILE A 253 -22.28 24.59 31.99
C ILE A 253 -21.53 25.18 30.79
N THR A 254 -20.49 25.95 31.13
CA THR A 254 -19.52 26.54 30.21
C THR A 254 -18.64 25.46 29.57
N TYR A 255 -18.80 25.23 28.27
CA TYR A 255 -17.77 24.58 27.44
C TYR A 255 -16.83 25.65 26.90
N HIS A 256 -15.77 25.97 27.65
CA HIS A 256 -14.64 26.74 27.14
C HIS A 256 -13.40 25.83 26.96
N ASN A 257 -12.93 25.76 25.71
CA ASN A 257 -11.51 25.80 25.34
C ASN A 257 -10.54 24.77 25.94
N VAL A 258 -10.69 23.47 25.62
CA VAL A 258 -9.58 22.50 25.83
C VAL A 258 -9.24 21.64 24.59
N MET A 259 -9.88 21.87 23.43
CA MET A 259 -9.61 21.04 22.23
C MET A 259 -8.50 21.55 21.29
N SER A 260 -7.72 22.56 21.65
CA SER A 260 -6.67 23.12 20.75
C SER A 260 -5.22 22.73 21.06
N PHE A 261 -4.93 21.87 22.04
CA PHE A 261 -3.52 21.60 22.43
C PHE A 261 -2.97 20.22 22.04
N VAL A 262 -3.75 19.34 21.39
CA VAL A 262 -3.30 17.98 21.04
C VAL A 262 -2.87 17.84 19.56
N ILE A 263 -3.17 18.82 18.70
CA ILE A 263 -2.86 18.74 17.26
C ILE A 263 -1.45 19.30 16.92
N VAL A 264 -0.90 20.19 17.76
CA VAL A 264 0.41 20.80 17.54
C VAL A 264 1.60 19.83 17.78
N PRO A 265 1.59 18.92 18.79
CA PRO A 265 2.71 18.00 19.00
C PRO A 265 2.78 16.91 17.92
N LEU A 266 1.64 16.43 17.40
CA LEU A 266 1.59 15.42 16.33
C LEU A 266 2.03 16.00 14.99
N GLY A 267 1.64 17.25 14.69
CA GLY A 267 2.13 17.97 13.52
C GLY A 267 3.65 18.13 13.54
N LEU A 268 4.24 18.48 14.69
CA LEU A 268 5.69 18.60 14.84
C LEU A 268 6.41 17.27 14.68
N VAL A 269 5.88 16.16 15.23
CA VAL A 269 6.49 14.83 15.07
C VAL A 269 6.45 14.37 13.60
N ILE A 270 5.34 14.59 12.88
CA ILE A 270 5.24 14.30 11.45
C ILE A 270 6.19 15.19 10.63
N ILE A 271 6.34 16.47 11.00
CA ILE A 271 7.31 17.39 10.37
C ILE A 271 8.76 16.94 10.63
N PHE A 272 9.08 16.48 11.84
CA PHE A 272 10.39 15.92 12.17
C PHE A 272 10.68 14.65 11.35
N PHE A 273 9.76 13.69 11.22
CA PHE A 273 10.01 12.49 10.41
C PHE A 273 10.07 12.77 8.89
N THR A 274 9.44 13.84 8.41
CA THR A 274 9.33 14.12 6.97
C THR A 274 10.47 14.98 6.42
N LEU A 275 11.08 15.86 7.22
CA LEU A 275 12.21 16.70 6.80
C LEU A 275 13.50 15.91 6.50
N TYR A 276 13.62 14.68 7.01
CA TYR A 276 14.84 13.87 6.94
C TYR A 276 14.76 12.67 5.99
N LYS A 277 13.68 12.56 5.18
CA LYS A 277 13.39 11.38 4.34
C LYS A 277 14.57 10.92 3.46
N TYR A 278 15.36 11.86 2.93
CA TYR A 278 16.52 11.56 2.08
C TYR A 278 17.86 11.99 2.69
N GLU A 279 17.87 12.43 3.95
CA GLU A 279 19.07 12.94 4.62
C GLU A 279 20.13 11.84 4.78
N PHE A 280 19.73 10.57 4.82
CA PHE A 280 20.66 9.45 4.96
C PHE A 280 21.76 9.44 3.89
N PHE A 281 21.49 9.82 2.63
CA PHE A 281 22.54 9.91 1.60
C PHE A 281 23.64 10.91 1.95
N GLU A 282 23.30 11.96 2.69
CA GLU A 282 24.27 12.92 3.20
C GLU A 282 25.07 12.35 4.37
N LYS A 283 24.40 11.61 5.28
CA LYS A 283 24.96 11.23 6.59
C LYS A 283 25.72 9.90 6.61
N ILE A 284 25.46 8.99 5.67
CA ILE A 284 26.22 7.74 5.60
C ILE A 284 27.72 8.00 5.40
N ASP A 285 28.55 7.09 5.91
CA ASP A 285 29.95 6.99 5.51
C ASP A 285 30.01 6.50 4.06
N LYS A 286 30.10 7.46 3.14
CA LYS A 286 30.08 7.21 1.69
C LYS A 286 31.25 6.35 1.25
N ASN A 287 32.43 6.55 1.83
CA ASN A 287 33.60 5.78 1.47
C ASN A 287 33.39 4.32 1.88
N TYR A 288 32.91 4.09 3.10
CA TYR A 288 32.62 2.76 3.61
C TYR A 288 31.54 2.03 2.78
N ILE A 289 30.37 2.66 2.66
CA ILE A 289 29.20 2.06 2.00
C ILE A 289 29.46 1.85 0.50
N TYR A 290 29.98 2.84 -0.23
CA TYR A 290 30.16 2.71 -1.67
C TYR A 290 31.29 1.75 -2.03
N ASN A 291 32.35 1.64 -1.22
CA ASN A 291 33.38 0.63 -1.44
C ASN A 291 32.85 -0.78 -1.22
N ALA A 292 32.03 -1.01 -0.18
CA ALA A 292 31.39 -2.30 0.06
C ALA A 292 30.42 -2.68 -1.08
N VAL A 293 29.67 -1.72 -1.63
CA VAL A 293 28.82 -1.97 -2.80
C VAL A 293 29.65 -2.27 -4.05
N LYS A 294 30.78 -1.57 -4.22
CA LYS A 294 31.68 -1.74 -5.38
C LYS A 294 32.39 -3.10 -5.36
N SER A 295 32.76 -3.62 -4.18
CA SER A 295 33.40 -4.95 -4.07
C SER A 295 32.50 -6.09 -4.55
N LEU A 296 31.17 -5.93 -4.50
CA LEU A 296 30.21 -6.92 -5.01
C LEU A 296 30.35 -7.18 -6.53
N ASN A 297 30.87 -6.21 -7.28
CA ASN A 297 31.04 -6.36 -8.74
C ASN A 297 32.29 -7.17 -9.13
N TYR A 298 33.22 -7.40 -8.19
CA TYR A 298 34.47 -8.11 -8.43
C TYR A 298 34.49 -9.52 -7.87
N SER A 299 33.65 -9.80 -6.87
CA SER A 299 33.39 -11.17 -6.44
C SER A 299 32.50 -11.86 -7.48
N GLU A 300 33.00 -12.87 -8.19
CA GLU A 300 32.12 -14.01 -8.48
C GLU A 300 31.51 -14.39 -7.13
N THR A 301 30.19 -14.35 -7.02
CA THR A 301 29.50 -14.56 -5.74
C THR A 301 29.79 -15.97 -5.25
N GLU A 302 30.94 -16.18 -4.61
CA GLU A 302 31.22 -17.34 -3.79
C GLU A 302 30.11 -17.37 -2.75
N ASP A 303 29.35 -18.47 -2.75
CA ASP A 303 28.27 -18.66 -1.80
C ASP A 303 28.87 -18.55 -0.39
N LEU A 304 28.45 -17.52 0.33
CA LEU A 304 28.70 -17.43 1.77
C LEU A 304 28.28 -18.76 2.37
N SER A 305 29.13 -19.35 3.23
CA SER A 305 28.76 -20.58 3.93
C SER A 305 27.40 -20.38 4.59
N ALA A 306 26.56 -21.43 4.56
CA ALA A 306 25.19 -21.37 5.09
C ALA A 306 25.13 -20.94 6.56
N GLU A 307 26.25 -20.96 7.30
CA GLU A 307 26.37 -20.48 8.68
C GLU A 307 26.51 -18.94 8.78
N ASN A 308 27.13 -18.29 7.79
CA ASN A 308 27.44 -16.85 7.78
C ASN A 308 26.41 -15.98 7.03
N SER A 309 25.39 -16.58 6.42
CA SER A 309 24.31 -15.84 5.73
C SER A 309 23.27 -15.28 6.71
N PHE A 310 22.67 -14.13 6.39
CA PHE A 310 21.58 -13.52 7.19
C PHE A 310 20.20 -13.99 6.72
N ILE A 311 20.10 -14.26 5.42
CA ILE A 311 18.93 -14.78 4.73
C ILE A 311 19.29 -16.13 4.11
N ASN A 312 18.42 -17.13 4.21
CA ASN A 312 18.63 -18.39 3.50
C ASN A 312 18.29 -18.22 2.01
N CYS A 313 19.29 -18.05 1.15
CA CYS A 313 19.10 -17.83 -0.27
C CYS A 313 18.91 -19.12 -1.08
N ASP A 314 19.19 -20.30 -0.51
CA ASP A 314 19.14 -21.58 -1.23
C ASP A 314 17.81 -22.32 -1.05
N ILE A 315 16.75 -21.58 -0.72
CA ILE A 315 15.40 -22.11 -0.67
C ILE A 315 15.00 -22.53 -2.09
N GLN A 316 14.60 -23.80 -2.24
CA GLN A 316 14.27 -24.41 -3.54
C GLN A 316 13.25 -23.61 -4.36
N LEU A 317 12.42 -22.79 -3.72
CA LEU A 317 11.30 -22.03 -4.31
C LEU A 317 11.68 -20.60 -4.75
N MET A 318 12.88 -20.13 -4.41
CA MET A 318 13.37 -18.81 -4.80
C MET A 318 13.81 -18.83 -6.28
N GLY A 319 13.37 -17.84 -7.07
CA GLY A 319 13.79 -17.74 -8.47
C GLY A 319 15.26 -17.32 -8.58
N GLU A 320 15.91 -17.62 -9.71
CA GLU A 320 17.35 -17.34 -9.87
C GLU A 320 17.71 -15.85 -9.78
N LYS A 321 16.78 -14.96 -10.15
CA LYS A 321 16.95 -13.51 -9.99
C LYS A 321 16.91 -13.11 -8.51
N GLU A 322 15.93 -13.62 -7.78
CA GLU A 322 15.74 -13.41 -6.36
C GLU A 322 16.93 -13.97 -5.58
N LYS A 323 17.45 -15.15 -5.96
CA LYS A 323 18.68 -15.73 -5.38
C LYS A 323 19.88 -14.82 -5.58
N ARG A 324 20.05 -14.23 -6.76
CA ARG A 324 21.14 -13.28 -7.01
C ARG A 324 21.04 -12.06 -6.11
N VAL A 325 19.86 -11.44 -5.98
CA VAL A 325 19.66 -10.31 -5.07
C VAL A 325 19.95 -10.73 -3.62
N CYS A 326 19.40 -11.87 -3.19
CA CYS A 326 19.58 -12.40 -1.85
C CYS A 326 21.06 -12.62 -1.50
N ARG A 327 21.81 -13.26 -2.41
CA ARG A 327 23.26 -13.49 -2.25
C ARG A 327 24.02 -12.18 -2.19
N LYS A 328 23.76 -11.23 -3.10
CA LYS A 328 24.38 -9.90 -3.07
C LYS A 328 24.08 -9.15 -1.77
N LEU A 329 22.85 -9.23 -1.26
CA LEU A 329 22.47 -8.61 0.01
C LEU A 329 23.22 -9.23 1.20
N ASN A 330 23.27 -10.56 1.29
CA ASN A 330 24.05 -11.25 2.32
C ASN A 330 25.53 -10.85 2.25
N SER A 331 26.13 -10.83 1.05
CA SER A 331 27.53 -10.43 0.86
C SER A 331 27.78 -8.98 1.23
N LEU A 332 26.86 -8.07 0.89
CA LEU A 332 26.97 -6.66 1.25
C LEU A 332 26.95 -6.47 2.77
N ILE A 333 25.98 -7.08 3.46
CA ILE A 333 25.87 -6.98 4.91
C ILE A 333 27.10 -7.61 5.57
N SER A 334 27.54 -8.78 5.10
CA SER A 334 28.74 -9.45 5.62
C SER A 334 30.00 -8.59 5.46
N THR A 335 30.17 -7.95 4.30
CA THR A 335 31.27 -7.02 4.03
C THR A 335 31.24 -5.84 4.99
N LEU A 336 30.05 -5.25 5.20
CA LEU A 336 29.83 -4.14 6.14
C LEU A 336 29.98 -4.55 7.61
N CYS A 337 29.87 -5.85 7.93
CA CYS A 337 30.14 -6.37 9.25
C CYS A 337 31.63 -6.68 9.49
N SER A 338 32.38 -7.03 8.44
CA SER A 338 33.72 -7.61 8.55
C SER A 338 34.87 -6.60 8.42
N ASN A 339 34.69 -5.46 7.74
CA ASN A 339 35.78 -4.57 7.34
C ASN A 339 36.44 -3.70 8.45
N ASN A 340 36.38 -4.11 9.72
CA ASN A 340 37.05 -3.44 10.83
C ASN A 340 38.41 -4.07 11.17
N SER A 341 39.38 -3.95 10.28
CA SER A 341 40.77 -4.37 10.56
C SER A 341 41.51 -3.48 11.58
N GLN A 342 40.86 -2.52 12.25
CA GLN A 342 41.51 -1.61 13.21
C GLN A 342 40.73 -1.32 14.52
N SER A 343 39.72 -2.10 14.90
CA SER A 343 39.12 -1.98 16.25
C SER A 343 38.38 -3.26 16.67
N PRO A 344 38.51 -3.70 17.94
CA PRO A 344 37.81 -4.89 18.41
C PRO A 344 36.32 -4.60 18.64
N LYS A 345 35.47 -5.35 17.92
CA LYS A 345 34.02 -5.58 18.10
C LYS A 345 33.03 -4.57 17.48
N ASN A 346 32.27 -5.11 16.52
CA ASN A 346 30.90 -4.83 16.06
C ASN A 346 30.62 -3.43 15.47
N TYR A 347 30.72 -3.31 14.14
CA TYR A 347 29.98 -2.29 13.39
C TYR A 347 28.48 -2.52 13.62
N ILE A 348 27.81 -1.56 14.27
CA ILE A 348 26.36 -1.56 14.46
C ILE A 348 25.78 -0.60 13.43
N PHE A 349 24.90 -1.09 12.55
CA PHE A 349 24.26 -0.25 11.55
C PHE A 349 23.54 0.94 12.21
N SER A 350 23.90 2.15 11.78
CA SER A 350 23.14 3.34 12.12
C SER A 350 21.80 3.34 11.38
N ASN A 351 20.85 4.17 11.82
CA ASN A 351 19.59 4.34 11.10
C ASN A 351 19.82 4.80 9.65
N HIS A 352 20.85 5.61 9.39
CA HIS A 352 21.17 6.05 8.04
C HIS A 352 21.70 4.92 7.16
N ASP A 353 22.47 3.98 7.72
CA ASP A 353 22.94 2.80 7.00
C ASP A 353 21.78 1.87 6.66
N ILE A 354 20.85 1.67 7.60
CA ILE A 354 19.63 0.88 7.39
C ILE A 354 18.78 1.49 6.27
N GLU A 355 18.57 2.81 6.26
CA GLU A 355 17.82 3.48 5.19
C GLU A 355 18.53 3.35 3.83
N TYR A 356 19.86 3.43 3.79
CA TYR A 356 20.62 3.18 2.56
C TYR A 356 20.49 1.73 2.08
N LEU A 357 20.62 0.75 2.98
CA LEU A 357 20.50 -0.67 2.65
C LEU A 357 19.08 -1.00 2.16
N LYS A 358 18.05 -0.39 2.76
CA LYS A 358 16.66 -0.46 2.30
C LYS A 358 16.50 0.05 0.87
N PHE A 359 17.07 1.23 0.58
CA PHE A 359 17.15 1.74 -0.79
C PHE A 359 17.85 0.76 -1.73
N TRP A 360 19.02 0.27 -1.32
CA TRP A 360 19.88 -0.56 -2.15
C TRP A 360 19.20 -1.87 -2.55
N VAL A 361 18.58 -2.60 -1.62
CA VAL A 361 17.90 -3.87 -1.93
C VAL A 361 16.69 -3.65 -2.85
N ASN A 362 15.87 -2.62 -2.60
CA ASN A 362 14.73 -2.29 -3.47
C ASN A 362 15.20 -1.94 -4.89
N PHE A 363 16.31 -1.21 -5.00
CA PHE A 363 16.90 -0.86 -6.28
C PHE A 363 17.45 -2.09 -7.02
N GLU A 364 18.10 -3.00 -6.30
CA GLU A 364 18.67 -4.21 -6.87
C GLU A 364 17.59 -5.19 -7.37
N ILE A 365 16.50 -5.36 -6.61
CA ILE A 365 15.31 -6.11 -7.05
C ILE A 365 14.78 -5.54 -8.36
N LYS A 366 14.61 -4.22 -8.44
CA LYS A 366 14.14 -3.56 -9.65
C LYS A 366 15.09 -3.76 -10.84
N ASN A 367 16.41 -3.69 -10.62
CA ASN A 367 17.41 -3.88 -11.68
C ASN A 367 17.40 -5.31 -12.25
N GLU A 368 17.16 -6.32 -11.42
CA GLU A 368 17.00 -7.71 -11.87
C GLU A 368 15.65 -7.95 -12.58
N GLY A 369 14.78 -6.94 -12.65
CA GLY A 369 13.47 -6.99 -13.32
C GLY A 369 12.41 -7.75 -12.54
N LEU A 370 12.48 -7.69 -11.21
CA LEU A 370 11.54 -8.29 -10.27
C LEU A 370 10.41 -7.29 -9.91
N ILE A 371 9.28 -7.80 -9.38
CA ILE A 371 8.06 -7.03 -9.06
C ILE A 371 8.07 -6.61 -7.58
N GLY A 372 9.02 -5.75 -7.23
CA GLY A 372 8.99 -4.80 -6.11
C GLY A 372 8.57 -5.32 -4.72
N ASN A 373 7.27 -5.29 -4.41
CA ASN A 373 6.77 -5.51 -3.05
C ASN A 373 6.80 -7.00 -2.66
N GLY A 374 6.29 -7.88 -3.51
CA GLY A 374 6.23 -9.32 -3.21
C GLY A 374 7.62 -9.93 -3.02
N ASP A 375 8.61 -9.45 -3.77
CA ASP A 375 9.98 -10.01 -3.69
C ASP A 375 10.72 -9.53 -2.42
N ILE A 376 10.44 -8.31 -1.95
CA ILE A 376 10.91 -7.82 -0.65
C ILE A 376 10.26 -8.63 0.49
N GLU A 377 8.95 -8.86 0.42
CA GLU A 377 8.22 -9.65 1.42
C GLU A 377 8.70 -11.11 1.46
N ASP A 378 8.99 -11.69 0.30
CA ASP A 378 9.56 -13.04 0.18
C ASP A 378 10.90 -13.12 0.92
N LEU A 379 11.82 -12.17 0.66
CA LEU A 379 13.11 -12.10 1.38
C LEU A 379 12.92 -11.89 2.89
N SER A 380 11.92 -11.08 3.29
CA SER A 380 11.65 -10.83 4.71
C SER A 380 11.08 -12.06 5.42
N GLY A 381 10.37 -12.95 4.72
CA GLY A 381 9.79 -14.16 5.29
C GLY A 381 10.82 -15.25 5.64
N ILE A 382 12.03 -15.13 5.11
CA ILE A 382 13.07 -16.17 5.17
C ILE A 382 14.35 -15.70 5.87
N ILE A 383 14.26 -14.59 6.61
CA ILE A 383 15.30 -14.09 7.52
C ILE A 383 15.54 -15.17 8.59
N LYS A 384 16.81 -15.45 8.89
CA LYS A 384 17.16 -16.42 9.94
C LYS A 384 16.75 -15.96 11.34
N GLU A 385 16.43 -16.93 12.19
CA GLU A 385 16.13 -16.69 13.61
C GLU A 385 17.37 -16.29 14.43
N GLN A 386 18.53 -16.87 14.10
CA GLN A 386 19.81 -16.58 14.75
C GLN A 386 20.78 -16.00 13.72
N MET A 387 21.45 -14.91 14.08
CA MET A 387 22.38 -14.18 13.21
C MET A 387 23.52 -13.55 14.01
N SER A 388 24.56 -13.10 13.31
CA SER A 388 25.78 -12.53 13.90
C SER A 388 25.52 -11.21 14.65
N GLU A 389 26.40 -10.85 15.58
CA GLU A 389 26.21 -9.70 16.48
C GLU A 389 26.09 -8.33 15.77
N CYS A 390 26.57 -8.19 14.52
CA CYS A 390 26.54 -6.92 13.79
C CYS A 390 25.16 -6.56 13.21
N CYS A 391 24.26 -7.54 13.04
CA CYS A 391 22.95 -7.35 12.42
C CYS A 391 21.90 -8.16 13.17
N SER A 392 20.79 -7.53 13.56
CA SER A 392 19.70 -8.20 14.27
C SER A 392 18.54 -8.55 13.32
N LYS A 393 17.65 -9.45 13.75
CA LYS A 393 16.45 -9.81 12.97
C LYS A 393 15.59 -8.58 12.68
N ASP A 394 15.49 -7.68 13.65
CA ASP A 394 14.74 -6.44 13.49
C ASP A 394 15.45 -5.46 12.54
N THR A 395 16.78 -5.42 12.56
CA THR A 395 17.58 -4.67 11.56
C THR A 395 17.30 -5.20 10.15
N MET A 396 17.33 -6.51 9.95
CA MET A 396 17.03 -7.13 8.65
C MET A 396 15.61 -6.84 8.18
N LYS A 397 14.61 -6.90 9.07
CA LYS A 397 13.23 -6.51 8.76
C LYS A 397 13.14 -5.06 8.33
N ASN A 398 13.87 -4.15 8.96
CA ASN A 398 13.89 -2.73 8.59
C ASN A 398 14.59 -2.47 7.25
N ILE A 399 15.61 -3.27 6.90
CA ILE A 399 16.24 -3.24 5.57
C ILE A 399 15.24 -3.73 4.50
N LEU A 400 14.45 -4.75 4.80
CA LEU A 400 13.52 -5.40 3.88
C LEU A 400 12.12 -4.76 3.94
N ILE A 401 12.06 -3.44 3.82
CA ILE A 401 10.81 -2.68 3.68
C ILE A 401 10.69 -2.19 2.24
N PHE A 402 9.53 -2.39 1.63
CA PHE A 402 9.25 -1.94 0.27
C PHE A 402 9.25 -0.40 0.18
N ILE A 403 9.87 0.13 -0.86
CA ILE A 403 9.89 1.56 -1.17
C ILE A 403 9.03 1.81 -2.41
N ASP A 404 8.12 2.80 -2.30
CA ASP A 404 7.27 3.22 -3.41
C ASP A 404 8.11 3.53 -4.68
N PRO A 405 7.67 3.11 -5.89
CA PRO A 405 8.44 3.29 -7.11
C PRO A 405 8.83 4.73 -7.43
N GLN A 406 8.02 5.72 -7.06
CA GLN A 406 8.32 7.14 -7.25
C GLN A 406 9.47 7.58 -6.33
N ASP A 407 9.39 7.18 -5.05
CA ASP A 407 10.44 7.43 -4.07
C ASP A 407 11.75 6.72 -4.43
N LEU A 408 11.68 5.47 -4.87
CA LEU A 408 12.84 4.70 -5.30
C LEU A 408 13.56 5.38 -6.48
N ASN A 409 12.81 5.97 -7.42
CA ASN A 409 13.38 6.70 -8.54
C ASN A 409 14.09 8.00 -8.10
N ARG A 410 13.52 8.70 -7.12
CA ARG A 410 14.13 9.89 -6.50
C ARG A 410 15.41 9.51 -5.75
N MET A 411 15.37 8.44 -4.96
CA MET A 411 16.55 7.93 -4.25
C MET A 411 17.65 7.48 -5.22
N LYS A 412 17.30 6.86 -6.36
CA LYS A 412 18.26 6.51 -7.41
C LYS A 412 19.05 7.73 -7.89
N ILE A 413 18.37 8.85 -8.13
CA ILE A 413 19.01 10.12 -8.54
C ILE A 413 20.01 10.57 -7.47
N LEU A 414 19.58 10.65 -6.20
CA LEU A 414 20.47 11.07 -5.11
C LEU A 414 21.66 10.13 -4.95
N ASN A 415 21.44 8.81 -5.05
CA ASN A 415 22.51 7.84 -5.00
C ASN A 415 23.56 8.07 -6.10
N ASN A 416 23.13 8.32 -7.34
CA ASN A 416 24.03 8.61 -8.46
C ASN A 416 24.84 9.89 -8.20
N LEU A 417 24.18 10.94 -7.71
CA LEU A 417 24.79 12.21 -7.37
C LEU A 417 25.87 12.05 -6.28
N TYR A 418 25.53 11.43 -5.14
CA TYR A 418 26.46 11.25 -4.03
C TYR A 418 27.57 10.24 -4.33
N LYS A 419 27.31 9.20 -5.13
CA LYS A 419 28.35 8.25 -5.60
C LYS A 419 29.40 8.96 -6.44
N ASN A 420 28.98 9.73 -7.44
CA ASN A 420 29.91 10.47 -8.31
C ASN A 420 30.64 11.57 -7.54
N TYR A 421 29.97 12.24 -6.60
CA TYR A 421 30.60 13.15 -5.65
C TYR A 421 31.72 12.46 -4.87
N ASN A 422 31.47 11.25 -4.33
CA ASN A 422 32.46 10.52 -3.53
C ASN A 422 33.68 10.12 -4.36
N GLU A 423 33.48 9.63 -5.59
CA GLU A 423 34.59 9.29 -6.51
C GLU A 423 35.45 10.54 -6.83
N MET A 424 34.82 11.70 -7.06
CA MET A 424 35.57 12.95 -7.23
C MET A 424 36.31 13.37 -5.96
N HIS A 425 35.66 13.28 -4.80
CA HIS A 425 36.27 13.64 -3.52
C HIS A 425 37.54 12.82 -3.26
N GLU A 426 37.48 11.50 -3.43
CA GLU A 426 38.64 10.60 -3.28
C GLU A 426 39.80 11.02 -4.21
N ILE A 427 39.53 11.28 -5.49
CA ILE A 427 40.55 11.70 -6.46
C ILE A 427 41.12 13.10 -6.14
N ILE A 428 40.28 14.04 -5.77
CA ILE A 428 40.69 15.43 -5.49
C ILE A 428 41.58 15.45 -4.26
N PHE A 429 41.24 14.68 -3.22
CA PHE A 429 41.94 14.69 -1.95
C PHE A 429 43.01 13.60 -1.80
N SER A 430 43.17 12.70 -2.77
CA SER A 430 44.29 11.76 -2.79
C SER A 430 45.65 12.45 -2.84
N THR A 431 46.68 11.71 -2.40
CA THR A 431 48.10 12.11 -2.50
C THR A 431 48.67 11.93 -3.91
N SER A 432 48.00 11.12 -4.75
CA SER A 432 48.31 10.94 -6.18
C SER A 432 47.51 11.91 -7.05
N SER A 433 48.07 12.31 -8.19
CA SER A 433 47.36 13.03 -9.26
C SER A 433 46.76 12.09 -10.33
N GLU A 434 46.88 10.79 -10.13
CA GLU A 434 46.34 9.76 -11.02
C GLU A 434 44.81 9.80 -11.02
N GLY A 435 44.21 9.64 -12.20
CA GLY A 435 42.75 9.61 -12.34
C GLY A 435 42.06 10.99 -12.34
N ILE A 436 42.78 12.10 -12.21
CA ILE A 436 42.19 13.46 -12.22
C ILE A 436 41.29 13.75 -13.42
N GLN A 437 41.60 13.16 -14.58
CA GLN A 437 40.79 13.30 -15.79
C GLN A 437 39.38 12.70 -15.64
N LYS A 438 39.21 11.68 -14.79
CA LYS A 438 37.90 11.06 -14.47
C LYS A 438 36.98 12.00 -13.70
N CYS A 439 37.52 13.00 -12.98
CA CYS A 439 36.68 14.00 -12.32
C CYS A 439 35.78 14.74 -13.32
N LEU A 440 36.25 14.96 -14.56
CA LEU A 440 35.44 15.62 -15.58
C LEU A 440 34.26 14.75 -16.00
N GLU A 441 34.45 13.44 -16.03
CA GLU A 441 33.38 12.49 -16.33
C GLU A 441 32.35 12.45 -15.20
N TYR A 442 32.79 12.26 -13.95
CA TYR A 442 31.90 12.22 -12.78
C TYR A 442 31.16 13.55 -12.56
N SER A 443 31.82 14.69 -12.77
CA SER A 443 31.19 16.01 -12.66
C SER A 443 30.13 16.23 -13.72
N LYS A 444 30.39 15.85 -14.98
CA LYS A 444 29.38 15.91 -16.06
C LYS A 444 28.17 15.04 -15.78
N GLN A 445 28.37 13.83 -15.24
CA GLN A 445 27.28 12.96 -14.81
C GLN A 445 26.47 13.60 -13.68
N CYS A 446 27.12 14.16 -12.65
CA CYS A 446 26.44 14.90 -11.58
C CYS A 446 25.59 16.03 -12.13
N VAL A 447 26.17 16.90 -12.98
CA VAL A 447 25.47 18.05 -13.55
C VAL A 447 24.29 17.60 -14.43
N THR A 448 24.46 16.56 -15.23
CA THR A 448 23.39 16.03 -16.09
C THR A 448 22.24 15.49 -15.26
N GLU A 449 22.53 14.63 -14.29
CA GLU A 449 21.52 14.02 -13.41
C GLU A 449 20.80 15.09 -12.58
N TYR A 450 21.56 16.02 -11.99
CA TYR A 450 21.02 17.14 -11.19
C TYR A 450 20.08 18.01 -12.02
N ASN A 451 20.53 18.46 -13.20
CA ASN A 451 19.72 19.29 -14.09
C ASN A 451 18.46 18.56 -14.56
N GLY A 452 18.56 17.25 -14.83
CA GLY A 452 17.41 16.40 -15.14
C GLY A 452 16.40 16.37 -14.00
N ALA A 453 16.88 16.18 -12.78
CA ALA A 453 16.04 16.18 -11.58
C ALA A 453 15.34 17.53 -11.36
N ILE A 454 16.04 18.66 -11.50
CA ILE A 454 15.45 20.00 -11.40
C ILE A 454 14.39 20.25 -12.49
N LYS A 455 14.57 19.71 -13.70
CA LYS A 455 13.56 19.85 -14.76
C LYS A 455 12.30 19.06 -14.43
N GLN A 456 12.46 17.84 -13.92
CA GLN A 456 11.36 16.91 -13.66
C GLN A 456 10.61 17.22 -12.36
N TYR A 457 11.32 17.63 -11.30
CA TYR A 457 10.79 17.80 -9.94
C TYR A 457 11.03 19.25 -9.47
N ARG A 458 10.09 20.15 -9.79
CA ARG A 458 10.21 21.61 -9.50
C ARG A 458 9.47 22.08 -8.25
N ASN A 459 8.84 21.19 -7.51
CA ASN A 459 8.05 21.59 -6.35
C ASN A 459 8.99 21.92 -5.17
N VAL A 460 9.06 23.22 -4.82
CA VAL A 460 9.94 23.73 -3.75
C VAL A 460 9.56 23.19 -2.37
N ASN A 461 8.30 22.76 -2.19
CA ASN A 461 7.82 22.16 -0.94
C ASN A 461 8.05 20.64 -0.89
N ASP A 462 8.74 20.06 -1.87
CA ASP A 462 9.05 18.64 -1.92
C ASP A 462 10.36 18.34 -1.17
N TYR A 463 10.35 17.32 -0.31
CA TYR A 463 11.54 16.86 0.42
C TYR A 463 12.69 16.47 -0.52
N PHE A 464 12.36 15.96 -1.70
CA PHE A 464 13.35 15.65 -2.72
C PHE A 464 14.06 16.91 -3.23
N TYR A 465 13.34 18.02 -3.36
CA TYR A 465 13.90 19.31 -3.77
C TYR A 465 14.89 19.85 -2.71
N ASN A 466 14.58 19.69 -1.42
CA ASN A 466 15.51 20.03 -0.34
C ASN A 466 16.76 19.14 -0.35
N ALA A 467 16.63 17.84 -0.63
CA ALA A 467 17.78 16.95 -0.77
C ALA A 467 18.70 17.37 -1.94
N LEU A 468 18.12 17.76 -3.08
CA LEU A 468 18.87 18.33 -4.21
C LEU A 468 19.58 19.64 -3.82
N LYS A 469 18.91 20.52 -3.08
CA LYS A 469 19.51 21.77 -2.58
C LYS A 469 20.73 21.48 -1.69
N ASN A 470 20.62 20.50 -0.80
CA ASN A 470 21.74 20.09 0.05
C ASN A 470 22.89 19.55 -0.79
N PHE A 471 22.61 18.65 -1.74
CA PHE A 471 23.62 18.15 -2.67
C PHE A 471 24.32 19.28 -3.45
N GLU A 472 23.58 20.27 -3.96
CA GLU A 472 24.15 21.44 -4.64
C GLU A 472 25.17 22.17 -3.77
N ASN A 473 24.86 22.34 -2.48
CA ASN A 473 25.77 22.98 -1.54
C ASN A 473 27.05 22.14 -1.32
N TYR A 474 26.91 20.83 -1.15
CA TYR A 474 28.07 19.92 -1.06
C TYR A 474 28.93 19.99 -2.33
N TYR A 475 28.30 19.97 -3.50
CA TYR A 475 28.99 20.05 -4.78
C TYR A 475 29.77 21.36 -4.95
N LYS A 476 29.13 22.50 -4.60
CA LYS A 476 29.77 23.82 -4.62
C LYS A 476 30.95 23.89 -3.65
N LYS A 477 30.82 23.29 -2.46
CA LYS A 477 31.90 23.21 -1.48
C LYS A 477 33.07 22.38 -2.00
N LEU A 478 32.82 21.18 -2.52
CA LEU A 478 33.84 20.33 -3.14
C LEU A 478 34.60 21.07 -4.25
N TYR A 479 33.87 21.79 -5.11
CA TYR A 479 34.47 22.63 -6.15
C TYR A 479 35.41 23.69 -5.56
N ALA A 480 34.95 24.45 -4.55
CA ALA A 480 35.76 25.48 -3.89
C ALA A 480 37.01 24.89 -3.21
N ASP A 481 36.86 23.79 -2.49
CA ASP A 481 37.96 23.12 -1.79
C ASP A 481 38.99 22.56 -2.79
N ALA A 482 38.54 22.01 -3.92
CA ALA A 482 39.41 21.57 -5.01
C ALA A 482 40.25 22.72 -5.58
N LEU A 483 39.65 23.88 -5.83
CA LEU A 483 40.38 25.07 -6.29
C LEU A 483 41.37 25.60 -5.26
N GLY A 484 41.01 25.51 -3.97
CA GLY A 484 41.89 25.84 -2.86
C GLY A 484 43.14 24.95 -2.83
N LYS A 485 42.99 23.65 -3.14
CA LYS A 485 44.10 22.70 -3.23
C LYS A 485 44.97 22.95 -4.48
N ASN A 486 44.34 23.09 -5.65
CA ASN A 486 45.04 23.41 -6.90
C ASN A 486 44.09 24.04 -7.91
N LYS A 487 44.38 25.27 -8.36
CA LYS A 487 43.54 25.99 -9.34
C LYS A 487 43.32 25.22 -10.66
N HIS A 488 44.24 24.31 -11.03
CA HIS A 488 44.11 23.47 -12.22
C HIS A 488 42.91 22.52 -12.19
N PHE A 489 42.31 22.27 -11.02
CA PHE A 489 41.08 21.47 -10.91
C PHE A 489 39.87 22.12 -11.62
N GLU A 490 39.91 23.43 -11.89
CA GLU A 490 38.80 24.13 -12.56
C GLU A 490 38.39 23.47 -13.88
N LYS A 491 39.35 22.97 -14.67
CA LYS A 491 39.07 22.35 -15.97
C LYS A 491 38.54 20.90 -15.88
N TYR A 492 38.53 20.32 -14.68
CA TYR A 492 38.14 18.93 -14.44
C TYR A 492 36.84 18.80 -13.65
N ILE A 493 36.21 19.91 -13.24
CA ILE A 493 34.94 19.88 -12.49
C ILE A 493 33.94 20.81 -13.17
N GLU A 494 32.93 20.22 -13.80
CA GLU A 494 31.83 20.94 -14.45
C GLU A 494 31.01 21.73 -13.42
N LYS A 495 30.71 23.02 -13.69
CA LYS A 495 29.85 23.81 -12.79
C LYS A 495 28.37 23.50 -13.05
N ILE A 496 27.55 23.45 -12.00
CA ILE A 496 26.09 23.45 -12.15
C ILE A 496 25.66 24.77 -12.82
N PRO A 497 24.98 24.74 -13.99
CA PRO A 497 24.57 25.95 -14.68
C PRO A 497 23.60 26.78 -13.83
N ARG A 498 23.74 28.12 -13.84
CA ARG A 498 22.95 29.05 -13.01
C ARG A 498 21.45 28.80 -13.06
N GLN A 499 20.89 28.55 -14.25
CA GLN A 499 19.46 28.30 -14.44
C GLN A 499 18.90 27.06 -13.72
N TYR A 500 19.77 26.16 -13.24
CA TYR A 500 19.39 24.98 -12.46
C TYR A 500 19.74 25.12 -10.97
N GLN A 501 20.41 26.19 -10.54
CA GLN A 501 20.82 26.36 -9.14
C GLN A 501 19.62 26.69 -8.25
N ILE A 502 19.25 25.77 -7.36
CA ILE A 502 18.16 25.92 -6.38
C ILE A 502 18.44 27.10 -5.44
N SER A 503 19.69 27.27 -5.01
CA SER A 503 20.04 28.37 -4.10
C SER A 503 19.66 29.74 -4.69
N GLU A 504 19.88 29.94 -5.99
CA GLU A 504 19.48 31.15 -6.72
C GLU A 504 17.96 31.18 -6.98
N LEU A 505 17.33 30.05 -7.32
CA LEU A 505 15.88 29.95 -7.56
C LEU A 505 15.03 30.20 -6.30
N SER A 506 15.52 29.79 -5.13
CA SER A 506 14.79 29.95 -3.86
C SER A 506 14.65 31.42 -3.44
N PHE A 507 15.60 32.27 -3.80
CA PHE A 507 15.53 33.72 -3.57
C PHE A 507 14.32 34.35 -4.28
N TYR A 508 14.07 33.97 -5.54
CA TYR A 508 12.90 34.43 -6.30
C TYR A 508 11.57 33.95 -5.72
N SER A 509 11.52 32.72 -5.19
CA SER A 509 10.30 32.17 -4.59
C SER A 509 9.95 32.82 -3.25
N ILE A 510 10.95 33.19 -2.44
CA ILE A 510 10.75 33.90 -1.16
C ILE A 510 10.25 35.33 -1.42
N GLU A 511 10.79 36.01 -2.44
CA GLU A 511 10.31 37.34 -2.84
C GLU A 511 8.87 37.29 -3.35
N TYR A 512 8.52 36.25 -4.11
CA TYR A 512 7.15 35.98 -4.58
C TYR A 512 6.18 35.71 -3.42
N GLU A 513 6.52 34.84 -2.46
CA GLU A 513 5.68 34.55 -1.30
C GLU A 513 5.57 35.76 -0.35
N ARG A 514 6.64 36.55 -0.18
CA ARG A 514 6.57 37.83 0.58
C ARG A 514 5.60 38.80 -0.07
N ASN A 515 5.63 38.93 -1.39
CA ASN A 515 4.70 39.79 -2.13
C ASN A 515 3.25 39.30 -2.03
N LYS A 516 3.02 37.98 -1.99
CA LYS A 516 1.71 37.37 -1.79
C LYS A 516 1.16 37.57 -0.37
N ILE A 517 2.00 37.46 0.66
CA ILE A 517 1.62 37.74 2.06
C ILE A 517 1.23 39.21 2.23
N ILE A 518 1.99 40.13 1.62
CA ILE A 518 1.66 41.56 1.60
C ILE A 518 0.29 41.79 0.93
N PHE A 519 -0.01 41.08 -0.17
CA PHE A 519 -1.30 41.15 -0.86
C PHE A 519 -2.47 40.62 -0.02
N ILE A 520 -2.27 39.51 0.70
CA ILE A 520 -3.28 38.91 1.60
C ILE A 520 -3.55 39.81 2.81
N SER A 521 -2.50 40.40 3.39
CA SER A 521 -2.61 41.35 4.50
C SER A 521 -3.39 42.61 4.11
N LEU A 522 -3.21 43.10 2.89
CA LEU A 522 -3.94 44.25 2.37
C LEU A 522 -5.44 43.92 2.19
N LEU A 523 -5.77 42.77 1.60
CA LEU A 523 -7.17 42.37 1.38
C LEU A 523 -7.93 42.02 2.67
N GLY A 524 -7.25 41.42 3.66
CA GLY A 524 -7.83 41.10 4.96
C GLY A 524 -8.29 42.35 5.73
N SER A 525 -7.50 43.44 5.66
CA SER A 525 -7.87 44.71 6.30
C SER A 525 -9.13 45.33 5.69
N VAL A 526 -9.29 45.27 4.36
CA VAL A 526 -10.47 45.78 3.65
C VAL A 526 -11.72 44.97 4.01
N PHE A 527 -11.59 43.66 4.16
CA PHE A 527 -12.72 42.78 4.50
C PHE A 527 -13.28 43.06 5.89
N VAL A 528 -12.42 43.32 6.89
CA VAL A 528 -12.85 43.70 8.24
C VAL A 528 -13.60 45.03 8.23
N PHE A 529 -13.12 46.02 7.48
CA PHE A 529 -13.84 47.29 7.32
C PHE A 529 -15.22 47.11 6.69
N ILE A 530 -15.36 46.25 5.67
CA ILE A 530 -16.64 45.95 5.03
C ILE A 530 -17.61 45.30 6.04
N VAL A 531 -17.15 44.33 6.83
CA VAL A 531 -17.97 43.66 7.85
C VAL A 531 -18.43 44.62 8.93
N VAL A 532 -17.56 45.53 9.38
CA VAL A 532 -17.91 46.58 10.37
C VAL A 532 -18.94 47.55 9.80
N LEU A 533 -18.80 47.97 8.54
CA LEU A 533 -19.78 48.85 7.89
C LEU A 533 -21.15 48.18 7.73
N ILE A 534 -21.18 46.89 7.36
CA ILE A 534 -22.41 46.09 7.30
C ILE A 534 -23.04 46.00 8.69
N TYR A 535 -22.24 45.72 9.72
CA TYR A 535 -22.73 45.64 11.10
C TYR A 535 -23.33 46.97 11.58
N ILE A 536 -22.63 48.09 11.36
CA ILE A 536 -23.13 49.42 11.72
C ILE A 536 -24.43 49.75 10.96
N TYR A 537 -24.51 49.40 9.68
CA TYR A 537 -25.72 49.59 8.88
C TYR A 537 -26.89 48.78 9.42
N MET A 538 -26.67 47.51 9.78
CA MET A 538 -27.71 46.65 10.37
C MET A 538 -28.18 47.16 11.73
N VAL A 539 -27.25 47.58 12.61
CA VAL A 539 -27.58 48.16 13.92
C VAL A 539 -28.36 49.46 13.77
N LYS A 540 -27.97 50.34 12.85
CA LYS A 540 -28.69 51.59 12.58
C LYS A 540 -30.12 51.33 12.12
N LYS A 541 -30.34 50.31 11.27
CA LYS A 541 -31.68 49.92 10.79
C LYS A 541 -32.58 49.40 11.91
N ILE A 542 -32.01 48.71 12.91
CA ILE A 542 -32.75 48.18 14.07
C ILE A 542 -33.14 49.29 15.05
N ILE A 543 -32.35 50.35 15.19
CA ILE A 543 -32.62 51.46 16.12
C ILE A 543 -33.66 52.46 15.55
N THR A 544 -33.85 52.50 14.24
CA THR A 544 -34.84 53.37 13.56
C THR A 544 -36.20 52.71 13.26
N LEU A 545 -36.40 51.47 13.71
CA LEU A 545 -37.68 50.76 13.70
C LEU A 545 -38.23 50.73 15.14
#